data_AF-A0A959CEI0-F1
#
_entry.id   AF-A0A959CEI0-F1
#
_cell.length_a   1.000
_cell.length_b   1.000
_cell.length_c   1.000
_cell.angle_alpha   90.00
_cell.angle_beta   90.00
_cell.angle_gamma   90.00
#
_symmetry.space_group_name_H-M   'P 1'
#
loop_
_entity.id
_entity.type
_entity.pdbx_description
1 polymer ?
#
loop_
_entity_poly.entity_id
_entity_poly.type
_entity_poly.pdbx_seq_one_letter_code
_entity_poly.pdbx_strand_id
1 'polypeptide(L)'
;HAPVAPAYSRDAHLETRHREAVRQQNAEQRQNAYLVLLKSGDEYFQKRQFEWAIEEYSKALDIFPDATEPVTRIANAYKYLCEYYGQSCDQAEAYRMRAGR
;
A
#
# COMPACT_ATOMS: atom_id res chain seq x y z
N HIS A 1 54.81 23.86 1.91
CA HIS A 1 53.88 22.72 1.73
C HIS A 1 52.45 23.23 1.86
N ALA A 2 51.66 23.16 0.79
CA ALA A 2 50.25 23.57 0.82
C ALA A 2 49.39 22.38 1.32
N PRO A 3 48.39 22.60 2.19
CA PRO A 3 47.51 21.53 2.64
C PRO A 3 46.61 21.09 1.49
N VAL A 4 46.69 19.82 1.12
CA VAL A 4 45.75 19.17 0.21
C VAL A 4 44.42 19.07 0.95
N ALA A 5 43.40 19.84 0.53
CA ALA A 5 42.06 19.71 1.09
C ALA A 5 41.56 18.27 0.84
N PRO A 6 40.92 17.62 1.83
CA PRO A 6 40.55 16.22 1.69
C PRO A 6 39.52 16.06 0.56
N ALA A 7 39.75 15.09 -0.32
CA ALA A 7 38.86 14.67 -1.41
C ALA A 7 37.46 14.19 -0.96
N TYR A 8 37.12 14.38 0.31
CA TYR A 8 35.95 13.84 1.00
C TYR A 8 34.62 14.53 0.63
N SER A 9 34.65 15.72 0.03
CA SER A 9 33.46 16.55 -0.18
C SER A 9 32.70 16.33 -1.49
N ARG A 10 33.37 15.82 -2.54
CA ARG A 10 32.71 15.52 -3.82
C ARG A 10 32.02 14.15 -3.80
N ASP A 11 32.67 13.14 -3.23
CA ASP A 11 32.10 11.80 -3.09
C ASP A 11 30.90 11.79 -2.14
N ALA A 12 30.97 12.47 -1.00
CA ALA A 12 29.85 12.54 -0.05
C ALA A 12 28.56 13.14 -0.67
N HIS A 13 28.68 14.14 -1.55
CA HIS A 13 27.53 14.72 -2.26
C HIS A 13 26.96 13.77 -3.33
N LEU A 14 27.82 13.03 -4.05
CA LEU A 14 27.40 12.03 -5.03
C LEU A 14 26.72 10.84 -4.34
N GLU A 15 27.27 10.36 -3.23
CA GLU A 15 26.68 9.32 -2.39
C GLU A 15 25.32 9.75 -1.82
N THR A 16 25.20 11.01 -1.37
CA THR A 16 23.94 11.55 -0.87
C THR A 16 22.88 11.59 -1.96
N ARG A 17 23.21 12.11 -3.15
CA ARG A 17 22.30 12.12 -4.32
C ARG A 17 21.88 10.72 -4.73
N HIS A 18 22.81 9.76 -4.71
CA HIS A 18 22.48 8.37 -5.03
C HIS A 18 21.53 7.75 -3.99
N ARG A 19 21.77 7.96 -2.69
CA ARG A 19 20.87 7.49 -1.62
C ARG A 19 19.50 8.16 -1.68
N GLU A 20 19.41 9.42 -2.07
CA GLU A 20 18.14 10.11 -2.29
C GLU A 20 17.40 9.54 -3.49
N ALA A 21 18.09 9.31 -4.62
CA ALA A 21 17.50 8.69 -5.80
C ALA A 21 16.95 7.29 -5.49
N VAL A 22 17.70 6.45 -4.76
CA VAL A 22 17.22 5.12 -4.34
C VAL A 22 16.02 5.24 -3.39
N ARG A 23 16.03 6.19 -2.44
CA ARG A 23 14.88 6.41 -1.55
C ARG A 23 13.63 6.84 -2.33
N GLN A 24 13.78 7.75 -3.30
CA GLN A 24 12.68 8.20 -4.16
C GLN A 24 12.16 7.06 -5.03
N GLN A 25 13.06 6.30 -5.67
CA GLN A 25 12.69 5.14 -6.47
C GLN A 25 11.96 4.09 -5.64
N ASN A 26 12.43 3.80 -4.42
CA ASN A 26 11.76 2.86 -3.52
C ASN A 26 10.37 3.38 -3.09
N ALA A 27 10.23 4.69 -2.85
CA ALA A 27 8.94 5.30 -2.54
C ALA A 27 7.96 5.20 -3.72
N GLU A 28 8.43 5.49 -4.94
CA GLU A 28 7.65 5.36 -6.17
C GLU A 28 7.23 3.91 -6.43
N GLN A 29 8.15 2.95 -6.25
CA GLN A 29 7.84 1.53 -6.39
C GLN A 29 6.77 1.07 -5.40
N ARG A 30 6.84 1.51 -4.14
CA ARG A 30 5.79 1.24 -3.14
C ARG A 30 4.46 1.87 -3.54
N GLN A 31 4.47 3.11 -4.02
CA GLN A 31 3.27 3.79 -4.51
C GLN A 31 2.63 3.04 -5.68
N ASN A 32 3.45 2.62 -6.66
CA ASN A 32 2.97 1.89 -7.83
C ASN A 32 2.44 0.51 -7.45
N ALA A 33 3.16 -0.24 -6.60
CA ALA A 33 2.70 -1.53 -6.10
C ALA A 33 1.35 -1.40 -5.36
N TYR A 34 1.20 -0.38 -4.51
CA TYR A 34 -0.06 -0.08 -3.85
C TYR A 34 -1.22 0.16 -4.82
N LEU A 35 -1.01 1.01 -5.83
CA LEU A 35 -2.04 1.31 -6.83
C LEU A 35 -2.42 0.08 -7.65
N VAL A 36 -1.45 -0.76 -8.00
CA VAL A 36 -1.68 -2.03 -8.70
C VAL A 36 -2.52 -2.98 -7.86
N LEU A 37 -2.22 -3.12 -6.57
CA LEU A 37 -2.98 -3.96 -5.64
C LEU A 37 -4.42 -3.48 -5.48
N LEU A 38 -4.64 -2.16 -5.34
CA LEU A 38 -5.98 -1.59 -5.33
C LEU A 38 -6.75 -1.93 -6.60
N LYS A 39 -6.12 -1.74 -7.77
CA LYS A 39 -6.76 -2.05 -9.05
C LYS A 39 -7.06 -3.54 -9.19
N SER A 40 -6.14 -4.41 -8.77
CA SER A 40 -6.36 -5.86 -8.82
C SER A 40 -7.52 -6.27 -7.91
N GLY A 41 -7.60 -5.71 -6.70
CA GLY A 41 -8.72 -5.89 -5.80
C GLY A 41 -10.05 -5.45 -6.43
N ASP A 42 -10.05 -4.31 -7.13
CA ASP A 42 -11.24 -3.80 -7.83
C ASP A 42 -11.70 -4.75 -8.94
N GLU A 43 -10.76 -5.33 -9.69
CA GLU A 43 -11.06 -6.30 -10.74
C GLU A 43 -11.69 -7.59 -10.17
N TYR A 44 -11.17 -8.09 -9.05
CA TYR A 44 -11.76 -9.22 -8.32
C TYR A 44 -13.14 -8.88 -7.76
N PHE A 45 -13.29 -7.67 -7.20
CA PHE A 45 -14.54 -7.19 -6.65
C PHE A 45 -15.63 -7.10 -7.71
N GLN A 46 -15.33 -6.57 -8.89
CA GLN A 46 -16.26 -6.51 -10.03
C GLN A 46 -16.69 -7.90 -10.51
N LYS A 47 -15.81 -8.90 -10.38
CA LYS A 47 -16.11 -10.31 -10.67
C LYS A 47 -16.87 -11.01 -9.53
N ARG A 48 -17.23 -10.31 -8.45
CA ARG A 48 -17.80 -10.85 -7.20
C ARG A 48 -16.91 -11.87 -6.49
N GLN A 49 -15.61 -11.88 -6.79
CA GLN A 49 -14.62 -12.71 -6.13
C GLN A 49 -14.14 -11.96 -4.87
N PHE A 50 -15.05 -11.78 -3.91
CA PHE A 50 -14.82 -10.86 -2.79
C PHE A 50 -13.67 -11.28 -1.87
N GLU A 51 -13.46 -12.59 -1.66
CA GLU A 51 -12.32 -13.09 -0.87
C GLU A 51 -10.98 -12.68 -1.50
N TRP A 52 -10.84 -12.84 -2.81
CA TRP A 52 -9.65 -12.44 -3.56
C TRP A 52 -9.47 -10.93 -3.56
N ALA A 53 -10.56 -10.18 -3.66
CA ALA A 53 -10.52 -8.71 -3.54
C ALA A 53 -9.99 -8.28 -2.16
N ILE A 54 -10.45 -8.93 -1.08
CA ILE A 54 -9.98 -8.66 0.28
C ILE A 54 -8.48 -8.93 0.41
N GLU A 55 -7.97 -10.02 -0.16
CA GLU A 55 -6.54 -10.32 -0.14
C GLU A 55 -5.71 -9.23 -0.81
N GLU A 56 -6.10 -8.79 -2.02
CA GLU A 56 -5.38 -7.73 -2.73
C GLU A 56 -5.41 -6.39 -2.00
N TYR A 57 -6.57 -5.98 -1.46
CA TYR A 57 -6.63 -4.77 -0.64
C TYR A 57 -5.85 -4.90 0.67
N SER A 58 -5.77 -6.09 1.26
CA SER A 58 -4.99 -6.33 2.48
C SER A 58 -3.50 -6.16 2.20
N LYS A 59 -3.00 -6.67 1.07
CA LYS A 59 -1.62 -6.42 0.62
C LYS A 59 -1.37 -4.92 0.40
N ALA A 60 -2.35 -4.17 -0.11
CA ALA A 60 -2.22 -2.72 -0.26
C ALA A 60 -2.07 -2.03 1.11
N LEU A 61 -2.79 -2.52 2.12
CA LEU A 61 -2.68 -2.05 3.50
C LEU A 61 -1.32 -2.43 4.13
N ASP A 62 -0.71 -3.56 3.75
CA ASP A 62 0.64 -3.90 4.22
C ASP A 62 1.71 -2.92 3.69
N ILE A 63 1.50 -2.34 2.51
CA ILE A 63 2.41 -1.32 1.94
C ILE A 63 2.21 0.04 2.65
N PHE A 64 0.95 0.45 2.84
CA PHE A 64 0.58 1.67 3.53
C PHE A 64 -0.46 1.39 4.63
N PRO A 65 0.00 1.06 5.85
CA PRO A 65 -0.89 0.67 6.96
C PRO A 65 -1.87 1.74 7.42
N ASP A 66 -1.53 3.00 7.17
CA ASP A 66 -2.31 4.18 7.53
C ASP A 66 -3.29 4.61 6.42
N ALA A 67 -3.35 3.89 5.30
CA ALA A 67 -4.26 4.22 4.21
C ALA A 67 -5.71 3.81 4.55
N THR A 68 -6.64 4.75 4.48
CA THR A 68 -8.08 4.50 4.73
C THR A 68 -8.78 3.84 3.53
N GLU A 69 -8.25 4.04 2.32
CA GLU A 69 -8.85 3.56 1.08
C GLU A 69 -8.96 2.02 1.01
N PRO A 70 -7.88 1.23 1.26
CA PRO A 70 -7.98 -0.23 1.25
C PRO A 70 -8.90 -0.74 2.37
N VAL A 71 -8.88 -0.10 3.54
CA VAL A 71 -9.75 -0.47 4.67
C VAL A 71 -11.23 -0.34 4.29
N THR A 72 -11.59 0.75 3.60
CA THR A 72 -12.96 0.98 3.13
C THR A 72 -13.37 -0.06 2.09
N ARG A 73 -12.47 -0.39 1.16
CA ARG A 73 -12.73 -1.40 0.13
C ARG A 73 -12.86 -2.81 0.71
N ILE A 74 -12.06 -3.16 1.71
CA ILE A 74 -12.19 -4.42 2.46
C ILE A 74 -13.53 -4.48 3.20
N ALA A 75 -13.93 -3.39 3.87
CA ALA A 75 -15.23 -3.33 4.56
C ALA A 75 -16.39 -3.59 3.58
N ASN A 76 -16.33 -2.99 2.40
CA ASN A 76 -17.31 -3.22 1.34
C ASN A 76 -17.28 -4.67 0.85
N ALA A 77 -16.10 -5.24 0.59
CA ALA A 77 -15.98 -6.62 0.14
C ALA A 77 -16.53 -7.62 1.15
N TYR A 78 -16.24 -7.45 2.45
CA TYR A 78 -16.84 -8.27 3.50
C TYR A 78 -18.35 -8.08 3.61
N LYS A 79 -18.85 -6.85 3.46
CA LYS A 79 -20.29 -6.58 3.44
C LYS A 79 -20.97 -7.39 2.32
N TYR A 80 -20.43 -7.37 1.10
CA TYR A 80 -20.98 -8.13 0.00
C TYR A 80 -20.82 -9.65 0.18
N LEU A 81 -19.71 -10.11 0.79
CA LEU A 81 -19.55 -11.53 1.14
C LEU A 81 -20.65 -11.99 2.11
N CYS A 82 -20.98 -11.18 3.11
CA CYS A 82 -22.07 -11.43 4.04
C CYS A 82 -23.44 -11.39 3.34
N GLU A 83 -23.72 -10.36 2.54
CA GLU A 83 -25.01 -10.20 1.87
C GLU A 83 -25.31 -11.31 0.84
N TYR A 84 -24.30 -11.74 0.07
CA TYR A 84 -24.50 -12.75 -0.98
C TYR A 84 -24.31 -14.19 -0.51
N TYR A 85 -23.37 -14.43 0.41
CA TYR A 85 -22.98 -15.78 0.82
C TYR A 85 -23.22 -16.08 2.30
N GLY A 86 -23.64 -15.10 3.11
CA GLY A 86 -23.86 -15.27 4.55
C GLY A 86 -22.56 -15.49 5.34
N GLN A 87 -21.41 -15.15 4.77
CA GLN A 87 -20.09 -15.39 5.35
C GLN A 87 -19.47 -14.11 5.88
N SER A 88 -18.64 -14.24 6.90
CA SER A 88 -17.77 -13.18 7.40
C SER A 88 -18.49 -11.86 7.80
N CYS A 89 -19.75 -11.97 8.26
CA CYS A 89 -20.58 -10.83 8.63
C CYS A 89 -19.97 -10.00 9.78
N ASP A 90 -19.36 -10.66 10.76
CA ASP A 90 -18.68 -9.98 11.88
C ASP A 90 -17.48 -9.16 11.40
N GLN A 91 -16.73 -9.66 10.41
CA GLN A 91 -15.60 -8.92 9.82
C GLN A 91 -16.07 -7.68 9.05
N ALA A 92 -17.25 -7.73 8.40
CA ALA A 92 -17.79 -6.57 7.69
C ALA A 92 -17.99 -5.37 8.62
N GLU A 93 -18.53 -5.61 9.82
CA GLU A 93 -18.72 -4.56 10.82
C GLU A 93 -17.39 -4.07 11.39
N ALA A 94 -16.46 -4.97 11.71
CA ALA A 94 -15.15 -4.62 12.25
C ALA A 94 -14.37 -3.69 11.31
N TYR A 95 -14.34 -4.00 10.01
CA TYR A 95 -13.65 -3.18 9.02
C TYR A 95 -14.38 -1.86 8.73
N ARG A 96 -15.72 -1.84 8.78
CA ARG A 96 -16.49 -0.59 8.68
C ARG A 96 -16.15 0.38 9.81
N MET A 97 -16.01 -0.11 11.03
CA MET A 97 -15.61 0.70 12.18
C MET A 97 -14.16 1.21 12.08
N ARG A 98 -13.29 0.48 11.40
CA ARG A 98 -11.91 0.91 11.12
C ARG A 98 -11.85 1.96 10.00
N ALA A 99 -12.71 1.87 8.99
CA ALA A 99 -12.75 2.82 7.87
C ALA A 99 -13.32 4.20 8.25
N GLY A 100 -14.20 4.26 9.26
CA GLY A 100 -14.88 5.50 9.68
C GLY A 100 -14.21 6.26 10.83
N ARG A 101 -12.99 5.88 11.25
CA ARG A 101 -12.18 6.60 12.25
C ARG A 101 -11.10 7.40 11.55
#